data_AF-A0A8T4N883-F1
#
_entry.id   AF-A0A8T4N883-F1
#
_cell.length_a   1.000
_cell.length_b   1.000
_cell.length_c   1.000
_cell.angle_alpha   90.00
_cell.angle_beta   90.00
_cell.angle_gamma   90.00
#
_symmetry.space_group_name_H-M   'P 1'
#
loop_
_entity.id
_entity.type
_entity.pdbx_description
1 polymer ?
#
loop_
_entity_poly.entity_id
_entity_poly.type
_entity_poly.pdbx_seq_one_letter_code
_entity_poly.pdbx_strand_id
1 'polypeptide(L)'
;MPLNTLTLALANQIQSPTLTAFSKIIAVATEPLIILILAILISITFYLKNKKSQAILLASTSIITALVITILKNLFRIPRPDSMLIKETGYALPSGHVTFAIVFFGLLVFLFTKPKHKIAATITSIFLILIIAFTRLYLQVHWLTDILSGLIIGSIILTTSILIYKKEIFKKR
;
A
#
# COMPACT_ATOMS: atom_id res chain seq x y z
N MET A 1 -27.47 4.70 9.52
CA MET A 1 -26.93 4.93 8.17
C MET A 1 -25.85 3.87 7.90
N PRO A 2 -25.93 3.06 6.83
CA PRO A 2 -24.91 2.06 6.53
C PRO A 2 -23.51 2.68 6.40
N LEU A 3 -22.47 2.02 6.90
CA LEU A 3 -21.09 2.55 6.97
C LEU A 3 -20.59 3.14 5.65
N ASN A 4 -20.85 2.47 4.53
CA ASN A 4 -20.47 2.90 3.18
C ASN A 4 -21.14 4.22 2.75
N THR A 5 -22.43 4.37 3.08
CA THR A 5 -23.17 5.60 2.77
C THR A 5 -22.68 6.77 3.61
N LEU A 6 -22.30 6.52 4.88
CA LEU A 6 -21.71 7.55 5.74
C LEU A 6 -20.38 8.05 5.17
N THR A 7 -19.50 7.14 4.74
CA THR A 7 -18.21 7.52 4.15
C THR A 7 -18.36 8.31 2.86
N LEU A 8 -19.34 7.96 2.01
CA LEU A 8 -19.64 8.72 0.80
C LEU A 8 -20.17 10.13 1.13
N ALA A 9 -21.10 10.24 2.09
CA ALA A 9 -21.64 11.53 2.50
C ALA A 9 -20.55 12.46 3.07
N LEU A 10 -19.68 11.93 3.93
CA LEU A 10 -18.54 12.67 4.47
C LEU A 10 -17.58 13.10 3.36
N ALA A 11 -17.24 12.20 2.43
CA ALA A 11 -16.39 12.53 1.29
C ALA A 11 -16.99 13.64 0.43
N ASN A 12 -18.31 13.63 0.19
CA ASN A 12 -19.03 14.66 -0.56
C ASN A 12 -19.01 16.04 0.12
N GLN A 13 -19.16 16.09 1.44
CA GLN A 13 -19.20 17.36 2.20
C GLN A 13 -17.87 18.13 2.15
N ILE A 14 -16.74 17.42 2.04
CA ILE A 14 -15.41 18.03 2.08
C ILE A 14 -14.81 18.25 0.68
N GLN A 15 -15.58 18.02 -0.39
CA GLN A 15 -15.05 18.16 -1.74
C GLN A 15 -14.68 19.61 -2.07
N SER A 16 -13.47 19.79 -2.60
CA SER A 16 -13.03 21.06 -3.17
C SER A 16 -12.09 20.81 -4.36
N PRO A 17 -11.92 21.78 -5.28
CA PRO A 17 -10.99 21.63 -6.40
C PRO A 17 -9.56 21.31 -5.94
N THR A 18 -9.07 21.98 -4.90
CA THR A 18 -7.72 21.81 -4.35
C THR A 18 -7.53 20.42 -3.74
N LEU A 19 -8.46 19.97 -2.89
CA LEU A 19 -8.35 18.66 -2.25
C LEU A 19 -8.52 17.52 -3.26
N THR A 20 -9.31 17.75 -4.31
CA THR A 20 -9.45 16.81 -5.43
C THR A 20 -8.17 16.72 -6.25
N ALA A 21 -7.55 17.84 -6.60
CA ALA A 21 -6.28 17.84 -7.32
C ALA A 21 -5.17 17.16 -6.50
N PHE A 22 -5.07 17.48 -5.21
CA PHE A 22 -4.15 16.82 -4.28
C PHE A 22 -4.38 15.30 -4.24
N SER A 23 -5.63 14.87 -4.05
CA SER A 23 -5.96 13.45 -3.97
C SER A 23 -5.65 12.71 -5.27
N LYS A 24 -5.85 13.35 -6.44
CA LYS A 24 -5.50 12.79 -7.75
C LYS A 24 -3.99 12.63 -7.90
N ILE A 25 -3.19 13.62 -7.49
CA ILE A 25 -1.73 13.55 -7.51
C ILE A 25 -1.24 12.38 -6.64
N ILE A 26 -1.75 12.27 -5.41
CA ILE A 26 -1.40 11.15 -4.53
C ILE A 26 -1.80 9.81 -5.15
N ALA A 27 -3.01 9.71 -5.73
CA ALA A 27 -3.48 8.48 -6.35
C ALA A 27 -2.60 8.01 -7.52
N VAL A 28 -2.08 8.94 -8.32
CA VAL A 28 -1.13 8.64 -9.40
C VAL A 28 0.24 8.29 -8.83
N ALA A 29 0.78 9.09 -7.91
CA ALA A 29 2.11 8.87 -7.33
C ALA A 29 2.23 7.55 -6.55
N THR A 30 1.09 7.03 -6.08
CA THR A 30 1.01 5.80 -5.26
C THR A 30 0.30 4.67 -5.98
N GLU A 31 0.19 4.77 -7.30
CA GLU A 31 -0.39 3.73 -8.12
C GLU A 31 0.40 2.40 -7.93
N PRO A 32 -0.30 1.26 -7.70
CA PRO A 32 0.34 -0.01 -7.38
C PRO A 32 1.44 -0.48 -8.35
N LEU A 33 1.24 -0.32 -9.66
CA LEU A 33 2.25 -0.68 -10.66
C LEU A 33 3.47 0.25 -10.58
N ILE A 34 3.28 1.55 -10.36
CA ILE A 34 4.39 2.49 -10.13
C ILE A 34 5.20 2.09 -8.90
N ILE A 35 4.54 1.81 -7.77
CA ILE A 35 5.21 1.37 -6.54
C ILE A 35 5.93 0.03 -6.75
N LEU A 36 5.33 -0.92 -7.47
CA LEU A 36 5.97 -2.19 -7.82
C LEU A 36 7.23 -1.97 -8.65
N ILE A 37 7.18 -1.15 -9.70
CA ILE A 37 8.34 -0.83 -10.55
C ILE A 37 9.44 -0.21 -9.70
N LEU A 38 9.13 0.77 -8.85
CA LEU A 38 10.10 1.39 -7.95
C LEU A 38 10.73 0.36 -7.00
N ALA A 39 9.94 -0.55 -6.42
CA ALA A 39 10.44 -1.61 -5.56
C ALA A 39 11.40 -2.55 -6.30
N ILE A 40 11.10 -2.91 -7.56
CA ILE A 40 11.98 -3.72 -8.41
C ILE A 40 13.27 -2.98 -8.74
N LEU A 41 13.20 -1.70 -9.11
CA LEU A 41 14.40 -0.89 -9.38
C LEU A 41 15.29 -0.79 -8.14
N ILE A 42 14.72 -0.51 -6.96
CA ILE A 42 15.48 -0.50 -5.70
C ILE A 42 16.09 -1.88 -5.42
N SER A 43 15.35 -2.96 -5.68
CA SER A 43 15.85 -4.33 -5.52
C SER A 43 17.04 -4.62 -6.44
N ILE A 44 17.00 -4.16 -7.69
CA ILE A 44 18.14 -4.23 -8.62
C ILE A 44 19.34 -3.47 -8.05
N THR A 45 19.16 -2.26 -7.52
CA THR A 45 20.28 -1.52 -6.90
C THR A 45 20.87 -2.26 -5.69
N PHE A 46 20.06 -2.93 -4.88
CA PHE A 46 20.57 -3.76 -3.79
C PHE A 46 21.36 -4.96 -4.31
N TYR A 47 20.87 -5.61 -5.36
CA TYR A 47 21.57 -6.73 -5.98
C TYR A 47 22.95 -6.31 -6.50
N LEU A 48 23.02 -5.19 -7.23
CA LEU A 48 24.27 -4.63 -7.75
C LEU A 48 25.24 -4.21 -6.65
N LYS A 49 24.74 -3.83 -5.47
CA LYS A 49 25.55 -3.49 -4.28
C LYS A 49 25.88 -4.70 -3.40
N ASN A 50 25.78 -5.93 -3.93
CA ASN A 50 26.01 -7.19 -3.21
C ASN A 50 25.11 -7.41 -1.97
N LYS A 51 23.98 -6.70 -1.88
CA LYS A 51 22.95 -6.84 -0.82
C LYS A 51 21.83 -7.78 -1.27
N LYS A 52 22.21 -9.00 -1.69
CA LYS A 52 21.30 -9.97 -2.33
C LYS A 52 20.08 -10.32 -1.47
N SER A 53 20.25 -10.50 -0.17
CA SER A 53 19.14 -10.82 0.73
C SER A 53 18.10 -9.68 0.80
N GLN A 54 18.53 -8.43 0.82
CA GLN A 54 17.65 -7.25 0.81
C GLN A 54 16.93 -7.11 -0.53
N ALA A 55 17.65 -7.33 -1.63
CA ALA A 55 17.08 -7.35 -2.97
C ALA A 55 15.96 -8.40 -3.09
N ILE A 56 16.23 -9.63 -2.66
CA ILE A 56 15.24 -10.72 -2.68
C ILE A 56 14.05 -10.38 -1.79
N LEU A 57 14.26 -9.88 -0.57
CA LEU A 57 13.16 -9.51 0.33
C LEU A 57 12.23 -8.48 -0.32
N LEU A 58 12.78 -7.38 -0.84
CA LEU A 58 11.98 -6.30 -1.40
C LEU A 58 11.24 -6.73 -2.68
N ALA A 59 11.94 -7.40 -3.61
CA ALA A 59 11.34 -7.87 -4.85
C ALA A 59 10.27 -8.93 -4.60
N SER A 60 10.60 -9.99 -3.85
CA SER A 60 9.66 -11.09 -3.60
C SER A 60 8.42 -10.62 -2.85
N THR A 61 8.57 -9.79 -1.81
CA THR A 61 7.42 -9.29 -1.03
C THR A 61 6.52 -8.41 -1.90
N SER A 62 7.08 -7.57 -2.76
CA SER A 62 6.31 -6.70 -3.65
C SER A 62 5.55 -7.51 -4.71
N ILE A 63 6.19 -8.54 -5.27
CA ILE A 63 5.55 -9.47 -6.23
C ILE A 63 4.44 -10.27 -5.55
N ILE A 64 4.70 -10.85 -4.37
CA ILE A 64 3.69 -11.56 -3.58
C ILE A 64 2.49 -10.64 -3.28
N THR A 65 2.74 -9.37 -2.95
CA THR A 65 1.69 -8.38 -2.73
C THR A 65 0.81 -8.20 -3.97
N ALA A 66 1.42 -8.01 -5.14
CA ALA A 66 0.70 -7.90 -6.41
C ALA A 66 -0.19 -9.13 -6.69
N LEU A 67 0.36 -10.33 -6.48
CA LEU A 67 -0.33 -11.60 -6.69
C LEU A 67 -1.51 -11.75 -5.73
N VAL A 68 -1.30 -11.52 -4.43
CA VAL A 68 -2.35 -11.62 -3.41
C VAL A 68 -3.49 -10.65 -3.72
N ILE A 69 -3.19 -9.38 -4.05
CA ILE A 69 -4.22 -8.40 -4.45
C ILE A 69 -5.00 -8.90 -5.66
N THR A 70 -4.32 -9.41 -6.68
CA THR A 70 -4.94 -9.89 -7.92
C THR A 70 -5.86 -11.08 -7.65
N ILE A 71 -5.41 -12.04 -6.86
CA ILE A 71 -6.20 -13.21 -6.47
C ILE A 71 -7.44 -12.78 -5.70
N LEU A 72 -7.29 -11.97 -4.66
CA LEU A 72 -8.41 -11.56 -3.81
C LEU A 72 -9.43 -10.70 -4.55
N LYS A 73 -8.98 -9.80 -5.44
CA LYS A 73 -9.87 -9.03 -6.31
C LYS A 73 -10.74 -9.94 -7.18
N ASN A 74 -10.14 -10.95 -7.81
CA ASN A 74 -10.86 -11.89 -8.67
C ASN A 74 -11.72 -12.90 -7.92
N LEU A 75 -11.39 -13.17 -6.66
CA LEU A 75 -12.14 -14.05 -5.76
C LEU A 75 -13.42 -13.36 -5.25
N PHE A 76 -13.29 -12.17 -4.67
CA PHE A 76 -14.43 -11.50 -4.02
C PHE A 76 -15.28 -10.65 -4.96
N ARG A 77 -14.69 -10.13 -6.04
CA ARG A 77 -15.40 -9.39 -7.09
C ARG A 77 -16.29 -8.23 -6.61
N ILE A 78 -15.90 -7.58 -5.51
CA ILE A 78 -16.67 -6.48 -4.92
C ILE A 78 -16.68 -5.28 -5.89
N PRO A 79 -17.86 -4.74 -6.26
CA PRO A 79 -17.95 -3.57 -7.12
C PRO A 79 -17.48 -2.31 -6.39
N ARG A 80 -16.95 -1.34 -7.15
CA ARG A 80 -16.56 -0.02 -6.64
C ARG A 80 -17.80 0.86 -6.46
N PRO A 81 -17.71 1.99 -5.73
CA PRO A 81 -18.76 2.99 -5.73
C PRO A 81 -19.00 3.54 -7.14
N ASP A 82 -20.25 3.84 -7.50
CA ASP A 82 -20.57 4.39 -8.83
C ASP A 82 -20.18 5.87 -8.99
N SER A 83 -19.99 6.56 -7.87
CA SER A 83 -19.72 8.01 -7.79
C SER A 83 -18.22 8.36 -7.83
N MET A 84 -17.41 7.53 -8.49
CA MET A 84 -15.95 7.72 -8.58
C MET A 84 -15.55 9.07 -9.20
N LEU A 85 -14.62 9.78 -8.55
CA LEU A 85 -14.07 11.04 -9.06
C LEU A 85 -12.90 10.88 -10.05
N ILE A 86 -12.42 9.63 -10.21
CA ILE A 86 -11.43 9.22 -11.21
C ILE A 86 -11.82 7.85 -11.79
N LYS A 87 -11.44 7.59 -13.04
CA LYS A 87 -11.58 6.26 -13.61
C LYS A 87 -10.58 5.30 -12.94
N GLU A 88 -11.10 4.27 -12.32
CA GLU A 88 -10.33 3.19 -11.70
C GLU A 88 -10.95 1.87 -12.13
N THR A 89 -10.12 0.89 -12.49
CA THR A 89 -10.61 -0.38 -13.08
C THR A 89 -10.51 -1.54 -12.08
N GLY A 90 -11.18 -2.64 -12.44
CA GLY A 90 -11.22 -3.86 -11.63
C GLY A 90 -12.01 -3.70 -10.32
N TYR A 91 -11.97 -4.77 -9.51
CA TYR A 91 -12.73 -4.87 -8.27
C TYR A 91 -12.16 -4.04 -7.11
N ALA A 92 -12.99 -3.69 -6.14
CA ALA A 92 -12.67 -2.76 -5.06
C ALA A 92 -11.85 -3.41 -3.93
N LEU A 93 -12.14 -4.65 -3.57
CA LEU A 93 -11.56 -5.33 -2.41
C LEU A 93 -10.36 -6.22 -2.79
N PRO A 94 -9.21 -6.15 -2.08
CA PRO A 94 -8.78 -5.09 -1.17
C PRO A 94 -8.25 -3.85 -1.92
N SER A 95 -8.05 -2.75 -1.20
CA SER A 95 -7.42 -1.57 -1.76
C SER A 95 -5.94 -1.82 -2.08
N GLY A 96 -5.60 -1.79 -3.37
CA GLY A 96 -4.25 -2.01 -3.86
C GLY A 96 -3.27 -0.93 -3.39
N HIS A 97 -3.66 0.35 -3.49
CA HIS A 97 -2.85 1.49 -3.03
C HIS A 97 -2.47 1.35 -1.56
N VAL A 98 -3.43 1.02 -0.69
CA VAL A 98 -3.18 0.91 0.77
C VAL A 98 -2.33 -0.31 1.09
N THR A 99 -2.62 -1.46 0.45
CA THR A 99 -1.84 -2.70 0.65
C THR A 99 -0.38 -2.50 0.25
N PHE A 100 -0.12 -1.92 -0.94
CA PHE A 100 1.22 -1.62 -1.39
C PHE A 100 1.90 -0.54 -0.54
N ALA A 101 1.19 0.48 -0.08
CA ALA A 101 1.76 1.50 0.79
C ALA A 101 2.30 0.90 2.11
N ILE A 102 1.52 0.03 2.75
CA ILE A 102 1.96 -0.69 3.97
C ILE A 102 3.26 -1.47 3.69
N VAL A 103 3.25 -2.30 2.64
CA VAL A 103 4.38 -3.17 2.32
C VAL A 103 5.61 -2.36 1.93
N PHE A 104 5.46 -1.41 1.01
CA PHE A 104 6.58 -0.64 0.47
C PHE A 104 7.20 0.27 1.53
N PHE A 105 6.42 1.16 2.16
CA PHE A 105 6.98 2.08 3.16
C PHE A 105 7.46 1.33 4.40
N GLY A 106 6.77 0.26 4.82
CA GLY A 106 7.20 -0.59 5.91
C GLY A 106 8.56 -1.27 5.63
N LEU A 107 8.76 -1.79 4.42
CA LEU A 107 10.05 -2.35 4.00
C LEU A 107 11.13 -1.27 3.87
N LEU A 108 10.81 -0.06 3.41
CA LEU A 108 11.77 1.04 3.36
C LEU A 108 12.25 1.40 4.78
N VAL A 109 11.33 1.53 5.73
CA VAL A 109 11.67 1.76 7.14
C VAL A 109 12.51 0.59 7.66
N PHE A 110 12.16 -0.65 7.32
CA PHE A 110 12.91 -1.84 7.72
C PHE A 110 14.36 -1.85 7.19
N LEU A 111 14.56 -1.55 5.90
CA LEU A 111 15.82 -1.73 5.20
C LEU A 111 16.77 -0.52 5.28
N PHE A 112 16.25 0.70 5.39
CA PHE A 112 17.06 1.92 5.23
C PHE A 112 17.19 2.75 6.51
N THR A 113 16.34 2.57 7.51
CA THR A 113 16.35 3.42 8.70
C THR A 113 17.27 2.90 9.81
N LYS A 114 18.21 3.76 10.23
CA LYS A 114 19.07 3.51 11.42
C LYS A 114 18.22 3.43 12.70
N PRO A 115 18.63 2.64 13.72
CA PRO A 115 17.87 2.47 14.96
C PRO A 115 17.42 3.78 15.62
N LYS A 116 18.30 4.78 15.70
CA LYS A 116 18.01 6.09 16.31
C LYS A 116 16.89 6.90 15.61
N HIS A 117 16.57 6.61 14.35
CA HIS A 117 15.51 7.29 13.60
C HIS A 117 14.28 6.39 13.35
N LYS A 118 14.27 5.19 13.93
CA LYS A 118 13.28 4.15 13.60
C LYS A 118 11.86 4.59 13.94
N ILE A 119 11.68 5.21 15.11
CA ILE A 119 10.38 5.69 15.57
C ILE A 119 9.87 6.78 14.62
N ALA A 120 10.66 7.81 14.36
CA ALA A 120 10.29 8.90 13.46
C ALA A 120 9.92 8.40 12.06
N ALA A 121 10.74 7.54 11.45
CA ALA A 121 10.46 6.99 10.13
C ALA A 121 9.19 6.10 10.11
N THR A 122 8.93 5.36 11.19
CA THR A 122 7.70 4.56 11.33
C THR A 122 6.48 5.46 11.40
N ILE A 123 6.52 6.53 12.20
CA ILE A 123 5.44 7.51 12.29
C ILE A 123 5.19 8.17 10.93
N THR A 124 6.25 8.60 10.23
CA THR A 124 6.12 9.16 8.89
C THR A 124 5.49 8.17 7.91
N SER A 125 5.91 6.91 7.94
CA SER A 125 5.32 5.86 7.11
C SER A 125 3.82 5.69 7.39
N ILE A 126 3.42 5.64 8.66
CA ILE A 126 2.01 5.52 9.05
C ILE A 126 1.22 6.73 8.54
N PHE A 127 1.74 7.93 8.72
CA PHE A 127 1.09 9.16 8.26
C PHE A 127 0.87 9.16 6.74
N LEU A 128 1.89 8.76 5.95
CA LEU A 128 1.75 8.63 4.50
C LEU A 128 0.70 7.60 4.09
N ILE A 129 0.66 6.45 4.77
CA ILE A 129 -0.35 5.41 4.52
C ILE A 129 -1.76 5.93 4.82
N LEU A 130 -1.94 6.69 5.91
CA LEU A 130 -3.22 7.30 6.26
C LEU A 130 -3.66 8.34 5.23
N ILE A 131 -2.74 9.17 4.71
CA ILE A 131 -3.03 10.09 3.60
C ILE A 131 -3.51 9.30 2.38
N ILE A 132 -2.81 8.23 1.99
CA ILE A 132 -3.20 7.41 0.84
C ILE A 132 -4.60 6.82 1.07
N ALA A 133 -4.83 6.18 2.21
CA ALA A 133 -6.13 5.62 2.58
C ALA A 133 -7.25 6.66 2.50
N PHE A 134 -7.02 7.86 3.04
CA PHE A 134 -7.95 8.98 2.96
C PHE A 134 -8.26 9.35 1.50
N THR A 135 -7.26 9.53 0.65
CA THR A 135 -7.48 9.92 -0.77
C THR A 135 -8.27 8.88 -1.56
N ARG A 136 -8.26 7.60 -1.15
CA ARG A 136 -9.06 6.53 -1.77
C ARG A 136 -10.53 6.58 -1.38
N LEU A 137 -10.84 6.92 -0.14
CA LEU A 137 -12.20 7.20 0.29
C LEU A 137 -12.72 8.51 -0.31
N TYR A 138 -11.89 9.56 -0.28
CA TYR A 138 -12.22 10.87 -0.84
C TYR A 138 -12.57 10.82 -2.33
N LEU A 139 -11.75 10.10 -3.13
CA LEU A 139 -11.99 9.93 -4.57
C LEU A 139 -13.08 8.89 -4.89
N GLN A 140 -13.67 8.28 -3.85
CA GLN A 140 -14.82 7.37 -3.95
C GLN A 140 -14.54 6.14 -4.82
N VAL A 141 -13.29 5.68 -4.84
CA VAL A 141 -12.89 4.48 -5.59
C VAL A 141 -12.92 3.21 -4.73
N HIS A 142 -13.06 3.37 -3.42
CA HIS A 142 -13.02 2.29 -2.44
C HIS A 142 -14.02 2.54 -1.30
N TRP A 143 -14.55 1.43 -0.78
CA TRP A 143 -15.28 1.40 0.47
C TRP A 143 -14.31 1.38 1.66
N LEU A 144 -14.79 1.75 2.85
CA LEU A 144 -13.98 1.67 4.07
C LEU A 144 -13.49 0.25 4.36
N THR A 145 -14.32 -0.77 4.07
CA THR A 145 -13.95 -2.18 4.21
C THR A 145 -12.76 -2.57 3.31
N ASP A 146 -12.63 -1.94 2.14
CA ASP A 146 -11.53 -2.19 1.21
C ASP A 146 -10.20 -1.67 1.75
N ILE A 147 -10.25 -0.50 2.40
CA ILE A 147 -9.13 0.14 3.08
C ILE A 147 -8.68 -0.70 4.27
N LEU A 148 -9.63 -1.09 5.15
CA LEU A 148 -9.33 -1.91 6.32
C LEU A 148 -8.73 -3.26 5.92
N SER A 149 -9.28 -3.90 4.88
CA SER A 149 -8.73 -5.15 4.36
C SER A 149 -7.33 -4.96 3.80
N GLY A 150 -7.07 -3.86 3.08
CA GLY A 150 -5.74 -3.53 2.57
C GLY A 150 -4.72 -3.29 3.68
N LEU A 151 -5.11 -2.61 4.77
CA LEU A 151 -4.26 -2.46 5.96
C LEU A 151 -3.91 -3.81 6.57
N ILE A 152 -4.89 -4.67 6.81
CA ILE A 152 -4.70 -5.99 7.43
C ILE A 152 -3.82 -6.88 6.54
N ILE A 153 -4.17 -7.04 5.26
CA ILE A 153 -3.45 -7.89 4.32
C ILE A 153 -2.02 -7.39 4.13
N GLY A 154 -1.84 -6.08 3.93
CA GLY A 154 -0.51 -5.49 3.79
C GLY A 154 0.35 -5.71 5.04
N SER A 155 -0.22 -5.56 6.24
CA SER A 155 0.49 -5.78 7.49
C SER A 155 0.89 -7.25 7.68
N ILE A 156 0.02 -8.20 7.33
CA ILE A 156 0.33 -9.64 7.38
C ILE A 156 1.49 -9.97 6.43
N ILE A 157 1.44 -9.49 5.19
CA ILE A 157 2.50 -9.72 4.20
C ILE A 157 3.83 -9.13 4.71
N LEU A 158 3.82 -7.85 5.11
CA LEU A 158 5.02 -7.15 5.59
C LEU A 158 5.66 -7.88 6.78
N THR A 159 4.87 -8.18 7.81
CA THR A 159 5.38 -8.79 9.05
C THR A 159 5.90 -10.20 8.79
N THR A 160 5.15 -11.02 8.05
CA THR A 160 5.55 -12.39 7.70
C THR A 160 6.86 -12.39 6.89
N SER A 161 6.96 -11.55 5.87
CA SER A 161 8.19 -11.43 5.06
C SER A 161 9.40 -11.00 5.90
N ILE A 162 9.24 -10.04 6.81
CA ILE A 162 10.33 -9.60 7.71
C ILE A 162 10.74 -10.72 8.67
N LEU A 163 9.79 -11.48 9.22
CA LEU A 163 10.09 -12.59 10.14
C LEU A 163 10.84 -13.71 9.41
N ILE A 164 10.39 -14.10 8.22
CA ILE A 164 11.08 -15.09 7.38
C ILE A 164 12.50 -14.61 7.06
N TYR A 165 12.65 -13.35 6.62
CA TYR A 165 13.95 -12.77 6.32
C TYR A 165 14.91 -12.80 7.51
N LYS A 166 14.44 -12.38 8.70
CA LYS A 166 15.26 -12.42 9.92
C LYS A 166 15.71 -13.85 10.21
N LYS A 167 14.79 -14.82 10.18
CA LYS A 167 15.09 -16.24 10.42
C LYS A 167 16.16 -16.76 9.46
N GLU A 168 16.04 -16.46 8.17
CA GLU A 168 17.00 -16.90 7.15
C GLU A 168 18.38 -16.23 7.28
N ILE A 169 18.45 -14.98 7.74
CA ILE A 169 19.73 -14.33 8.03
C ILE A 169 20.39 -14.89 9.29
N PHE A 170 19.62 -15.16 10.34
CA PHE A 170 20.16 -15.74 11.58
C PHE A 170 20.71 -17.14 11.37
N LYS A 171 20.09 -17.98 10.53
CA LYS A 171 20.62 -19.31 10.18
C LYS A 171 21.95 -19.29 9.42
N LYS A 172 22.28 -18.18 8.75
CA LYS A 172 23.50 -18.04 7.92
C LYS A 172 24.69 -17.46 8.68
N ARG A 173 24.52 -17.14 9.97
CA ARG A 173 25.57 -16.69 10.88
C ARG A 173 25.94 -17.82 11.82
#